data_AF-A0A7C7I6K7-F1
#
_entry.id   AF-A0A7C7I6K7-F1
#
_cell.length_a   1.000
_cell.length_b   1.000
_cell.length_c   1.000
_cell.angle_alpha   90.00
_cell.angle_beta   90.00
_cell.angle_gamma   90.00
#
_symmetry.space_group_name_H-M   'P 1'
#
loop_
_entity.id
_entity.type
_entity.pdbx_description
1 polymer ?
#
loop_
_entity_poly.entity_id
_entity_poly.type
_entity_poly.pdbx_seq_one_letter_code
_entity_poly.pdbx_strand_id
1 'polypeptide(L)'
;HTRGVHLARRLASNLSEFEGSEVPVADLDINLYRDDVKSRMSPRIRPTRMPVDIQGKKVVLVDDVLFTGRTVRAAMDALNDFGRPQQVQLAILLDRGHRELPIRADYVGQNVPTAPDEVVRVRLIETDGIDEVAIVRPEE
;
A
#
# COMPACT_ATOMS: atom_id res chain seq x y z
N HIS A 1 1.62 -7.61 2.14
CA HIS A 1 2.60 -6.53 2.35
C HIS A 1 2.31 -5.86 3.67
N THR A 2 3.31 -5.75 4.55
CA THR A 2 3.14 -5.24 5.93
C THR A 2 3.53 -3.78 6.08
N ARG A 3 4.43 -3.26 5.23
CA ARG A 3 5.01 -1.92 5.37
C ARG A 3 4.01 -0.79 5.07
N GLY A 4 3.13 -0.95 4.08
CA GLY A 4 2.06 0.01 3.80
C GLY A 4 1.16 0.29 5.02
N VAL A 5 0.89 -0.74 5.85
CA VAL A 5 0.13 -0.59 7.09
C VAL A 5 0.88 0.26 8.13
N HIS A 6 2.19 0.03 8.30
CA HIS A 6 3.00 0.84 9.21
C HIS A 6 3.05 2.30 8.76
N LEU A 7 3.21 2.54 7.45
CA LEU A 7 3.12 3.89 6.87
C LEU A 7 1.75 4.53 7.11
N ALA A 8 0.64 3.79 6.93
CA ALA A 8 -0.70 4.29 7.20
C ALA A 8 -0.89 4.73 8.66
N ARG A 9 -0.36 3.96 9.61
CA ARG A 9 -0.39 4.30 11.05
C ARG A 9 0.43 5.54 11.36
N ARG A 10 1.62 5.68 10.77
CA ARG A 10 2.44 6.90 10.90
C ARG A 10 1.71 8.13 10.34
N LEU A 11 1.10 8.01 9.16
CA LEU A 11 0.30 9.08 8.56
C LEU A 11 -0.89 9.47 9.45
N ALA A 12 -1.63 8.50 9.98
CA ALA A 12 -2.74 8.78 10.89
C ALA A 12 -2.29 9.45 12.19
N SER A 13 -1.15 9.04 12.76
CA SER A 13 -0.56 9.69 13.94
C SER A 13 -0.20 11.15 13.65
N ASN A 14 0.47 11.41 12.52
CA ASN A 14 0.85 12.76 12.13
C ASN A 14 -0.38 13.64 11.88
N LEU A 15 -1.39 13.13 11.18
CA LEU A 15 -2.65 13.85 10.96
C LEU A 15 -3.37 14.17 12.26
N SER A 16 -3.37 13.24 13.22
CA SER A 16 -3.96 13.47 14.53
C SER A 16 -3.23 14.53 15.33
N GLU A 17 -1.90 14.59 15.23
CA GLU A 17 -1.09 15.65 15.85
C GLU A 17 -1.41 17.05 15.25
N PHE A 18 -1.61 17.14 13.94
CA PHE A 18 -1.90 18.41 13.27
C PHE A 18 -3.35 18.88 13.41
N GLU A 19 -4.32 17.98 13.28
CA GLU A 19 -5.76 18.31 13.20
C GLU A 19 -6.51 18.01 14.50
N GLY A 20 -5.88 17.35 15.48
CA GLY A 20 -6.50 16.95 16.74
C GLY A 20 -7.60 15.89 16.61
N SER A 21 -7.74 15.26 15.45
CA SER A 21 -8.76 14.24 15.17
C SER A 21 -8.14 12.90 14.78
N GLU A 22 -8.70 11.80 15.27
CA GLU A 22 -8.22 10.46 14.94
C GLU A 22 -8.70 10.03 13.55
N VAL A 23 -7.77 9.49 12.76
CA VAL A 23 -8.07 8.89 11.46
C VAL A 23 -8.08 7.37 11.59
N PRO A 24 -9.20 6.68 11.33
CA PRO A 24 -9.26 5.22 11.38
C PRO A 24 -8.31 4.57 10.38
N VAL A 25 -7.53 3.58 10.84
CA VAL A 25 -6.62 2.80 10.00
C VAL A 25 -7.03 1.33 9.98
N ALA A 26 -7.00 0.71 8.81
CA ALA A 26 -7.34 -0.70 8.62
C ALA A 26 -6.26 -1.43 7.80
N ASP A 27 -6.07 -2.70 8.10
CA ASP A 27 -5.15 -3.58 7.39
C ASP A 27 -5.95 -4.37 6.34
N LEU A 28 -5.68 -4.16 5.05
CA LEU A 28 -6.37 -4.84 3.96
C LEU A 28 -5.53 -6.00 3.41
N ASP A 29 -5.95 -7.24 3.65
CA ASP A 29 -5.36 -8.42 3.02
C ASP A 29 -5.87 -8.59 1.59
N ILE A 30 -4.97 -8.44 0.61
CA ILE A 30 -5.27 -8.50 -0.83
C ILE A 30 -4.83 -9.81 -1.49
N ASN A 31 -4.30 -10.78 -0.72
CA ASN A 31 -3.70 -12.00 -1.28
C ASN A 31 -4.66 -12.79 -2.17
N LEU A 32 -5.97 -12.76 -1.90
CA LEU A 32 -7.00 -13.42 -2.69
C LEU A 32 -7.29 -12.73 -4.04
N TYR A 33 -6.95 -11.45 -4.19
CA TYR A 33 -7.32 -10.62 -5.35
C TYR A 33 -6.15 -10.42 -6.32
N ARG A 34 -4.97 -10.92 -5.98
CA ARG A 34 -3.80 -10.81 -6.84
C ARG A 34 -3.86 -11.81 -7.99
N ASP A 35 -3.83 -11.31 -9.21
CA ASP A 35 -3.88 -12.10 -10.45
C ASP A 35 -2.52 -12.69 -10.85
N ASP A 36 -1.44 -12.17 -10.27
CA ASP A 36 -0.05 -12.49 -10.58
C ASP A 36 0.56 -13.56 -9.65
N VAL A 37 -0.17 -14.04 -8.65
CA VAL A 37 0.32 -15.06 -7.72
C VAL A 37 0.21 -16.44 -8.36
N LYS A 38 1.27 -16.85 -9.06
CA LYS A 38 1.45 -18.22 -9.57
C LYS A 38 1.60 -19.19 -8.38
N SER A 39 0.48 -19.71 -7.89
CA SER A 39 0.31 -20.95 -7.11
C SER A 39 1.58 -21.50 -6.44
N ARG A 40 1.79 -21.19 -5.16
CA ARG A 40 2.37 -22.11 -4.16
C ARG A 40 1.78 -21.78 -2.80
N MET A 41 1.00 -22.73 -2.25
CA MET A 41 0.28 -22.69 -0.97
C MET A 41 -1.08 -21.96 -1.01
N SER A 42 -2.13 -22.62 -0.51
CA SER A 42 -3.45 -22.01 -0.33
C SER A 42 -3.31 -20.64 0.32
N PRO A 43 -3.94 -19.58 -0.20
CA PRO A 43 -3.84 -18.25 0.37
C PRO A 43 -4.27 -18.35 1.84
N ARG A 44 -3.35 -18.06 2.75
CA ARG A 44 -3.69 -17.94 4.17
C ARG A 44 -4.50 -16.67 4.31
N ILE A 45 -5.83 -16.83 4.31
CA ILE A 45 -6.77 -15.73 4.51
C ILE A 45 -6.52 -15.17 5.90
N ARG A 46 -6.01 -13.94 5.99
CA ARG A 46 -6.07 -13.19 7.23
C ARG A 46 -7.37 -12.40 7.20
N PRO A 47 -8.21 -12.47 8.25
CA PRO A 47 -9.41 -11.66 8.29
C PRO A 47 -9.02 -10.18 8.31
N THR A 48 -9.33 -9.46 7.23
CA THR A 48 -9.35 -8.00 7.20
C THR A 48 -10.41 -7.52 8.19
N ARG A 49 -9.99 -6.81 9.24
CA ARG A 49 -10.91 -6.12 10.14
C ARG A 49 -10.95 -4.66 9.75
N MET A 50 -12.04 -4.23 9.13
CA MET A 50 -12.32 -2.82 8.89
C MET A 50 -12.93 -2.25 10.19
N PRO A 51 -12.27 -1.32 10.89
CA PRO A 51 -12.76 -0.79 12.16
C PRO A 51 -13.95 0.17 11.97
N VAL A 52 -14.20 0.61 10.74
CA VAL A 52 -15.27 1.56 10.39
C VAL A 52 -15.94 1.16 9.09
N ASP A 53 -17.23 1.50 8.96
CA ASP A 53 -17.91 1.46 7.66
C ASP A 53 -17.26 2.46 6.70
N ILE A 54 -16.97 2.03 5.48
CA ILE A 54 -16.35 2.85 4.43
C ILE A 54 -17.38 3.43 3.44
N GLN A 55 -18.67 3.05 3.57
CA GLN A 55 -19.75 3.52 2.70
C GLN A 55 -19.80 5.06 2.66
N GLY A 56 -19.73 5.62 1.45
CA GLY A 56 -19.80 7.07 1.24
C GLY A 56 -18.61 7.86 1.81
N LYS A 57 -17.54 7.20 2.26
CA LYS A 57 -16.34 7.87 2.81
C LYS A 57 -15.25 8.03 1.76
N LYS A 58 -14.30 8.92 2.05
CA LYS A 58 -13.02 8.99 1.35
C LYS A 58 -12.07 7.98 1.97
N VAL A 59 -11.52 7.08 1.15
CA VAL A 59 -10.57 6.05 1.56
C VAL A 59 -9.23 6.34 0.91
N VAL A 60 -8.16 6.35 1.70
CA VAL A 60 -6.79 6.49 1.19
C VAL A 60 -6.11 5.13 1.33
N LEU A 61 -5.82 4.49 0.21
CA LEU A 61 -4.93 3.32 0.17
C LEU A 61 -3.50 3.80 0.38
N VAL A 62 -2.75 3.08 1.20
CA VAL A 62 -1.35 3.40 1.52
C VAL A 62 -0.47 2.21 1.17
N ASP A 63 0.54 2.43 0.34
CA ASP A 63 1.54 1.41 -0.01
C ASP A 63 2.97 1.98 0.09
N ASP A 64 3.96 1.10 0.25
CA ASP A 64 5.35 1.55 0.34
C ASP A 64 5.91 1.91 -1.05
N VAL A 65 5.77 1.03 -2.03
CA VAL A 65 6.34 1.22 -3.38
C VAL A 65 5.30 0.97 -4.47
N LEU A 66 5.06 1.98 -5.32
CA LEU A 66 4.22 1.83 -6.50
C LEU A 66 5.07 1.40 -7.71
N PHE A 67 4.86 0.14 -8.15
CA PHE A 67 5.54 -0.47 -9.30
C PHE A 67 4.57 -0.74 -10.47
N THR A 68 4.17 -1.98 -10.73
CA THR A 68 3.27 -2.32 -11.85
C THR A 68 1.84 -1.80 -11.68
N GLY A 69 1.42 -1.56 -10.44
CA GLY A 69 0.06 -1.15 -10.06
C GLY A 69 -0.88 -2.32 -9.70
N ARG A 70 -0.45 -3.58 -9.88
CA ARG A 70 -1.30 -4.76 -9.62
C ARG A 70 -1.75 -4.90 -8.17
N THR A 71 -0.86 -4.57 -7.22
CA THR A 71 -1.17 -4.56 -5.78
C THR A 71 -2.30 -3.59 -5.45
N VAL A 72 -2.27 -2.37 -6.01
CA VAL A 72 -3.32 -1.37 -5.83
C VAL A 72 -4.62 -1.81 -6.49
N ARG A 73 -4.56 -2.40 -7.70
CA ARG A 73 -5.74 -2.97 -8.36
C ARG A 73 -6.43 -4.01 -7.49
N ALA A 74 -5.67 -4.96 -6.94
CA ALA A 74 -6.18 -5.96 -6.01
C ALA A 74 -6.76 -5.33 -4.73
N ALA A 75 -6.15 -4.27 -4.20
CA ALA A 75 -6.68 -3.53 -3.06
C ALA A 75 -8.02 -2.83 -3.37
N MET A 76 -8.15 -2.23 -4.56
CA MET A 76 -9.42 -1.62 -4.99
C MET A 76 -10.54 -2.65 -5.10
N ASP A 77 -10.25 -3.86 -5.58
CA ASP A 77 -11.28 -4.92 -5.61
C ASP A 77 -11.65 -5.36 -4.21
N ALA A 78 -10.66 -5.59 -3.34
CA ALA A 78 -10.89 -6.04 -1.98
C ALA A 78 -11.75 -5.03 -1.19
N LEU A 79 -11.55 -3.72 -1.41
CA LEU A 79 -12.39 -2.68 -0.80
C LEU A 79 -13.88 -2.83 -1.15
N ASN A 80 -14.23 -3.34 -2.34
CA ASN A 80 -15.63 -3.51 -2.73
C ASN A 80 -16.37 -4.55 -1.88
N ASP A 81 -15.66 -5.41 -1.16
CA ASP A 81 -16.30 -6.39 -0.27
C ASP A 81 -16.67 -5.77 1.09
N PHE A 82 -16.16 -4.57 1.40
CA PHE A 82 -16.40 -3.86 2.67
C PHE A 82 -17.34 -2.65 2.54
N GLY A 83 -17.63 -2.18 1.33
CA GLY A 83 -18.56 -1.08 1.10
C GLY A 83 -18.34 -0.36 -0.24
N ARG A 84 -18.99 0.80 -0.40
CA ARG A 84 -18.81 1.68 -1.57
C ARG A 84 -18.31 3.05 -1.12
N PRO A 85 -16.99 3.29 -1.11
CA PRO A 85 -16.46 4.60 -0.77
C PRO A 85 -16.89 5.67 -1.78
N GLN A 86 -17.02 6.92 -1.34
CA GLN A 86 -17.26 8.07 -2.21
C GLN A 86 -16.05 8.34 -3.11
N GLN A 87 -14.85 8.12 -2.58
CA GLN A 87 -13.60 8.33 -3.28
C GLN A 87 -12.56 7.34 -2.76
N VAL A 88 -11.74 6.80 -3.66
CA VAL A 88 -10.52 6.07 -3.31
C VAL A 88 -9.34 6.85 -3.84
N GLN A 89 -8.40 7.17 -2.96
CA GLN A 89 -7.14 7.80 -3.28
C GLN A 89 -5.98 6.86 -2.94
N LEU A 90 -4.80 7.15 -3.48
CA LEU A 90 -3.60 6.37 -3.26
C LEU A 90 -2.45 7.27 -2.79
N ALA A 91 -1.92 6.96 -1.61
CA ALA A 91 -0.70 7.55 -1.06
C ALA A 91 0.41 6.49 -1.06
N ILE A 92 1.57 6.85 -1.60
CA ILE A 92 2.72 5.95 -1.65
C ILE A 92 4.00 6.66 -1.23
N LEU A 93 4.91 5.91 -0.60
CA LEU A 93 6.21 6.47 -0.23
C LEU A 93 7.08 6.66 -1.47
N LEU A 94 7.17 5.66 -2.35
CA LEU A 94 8.06 5.68 -3.52
C LEU A 94 7.35 5.29 -4.81
N ASP A 95 7.44 6.14 -5.82
CA ASP A 95 7.05 5.81 -7.18
C ASP A 95 8.28 5.39 -7.98
N ARG A 96 8.33 4.12 -8.41
CA ARG A 96 9.46 3.60 -9.19
C ARG A 96 9.20 3.44 -10.69
N GLY A 97 8.04 3.89 -11.18
CA GLY A 97 7.63 3.75 -12.57
C GLY A 97 7.20 2.33 -12.98
N HIS A 98 7.36 2.00 -14.28
CA HIS A 98 7.06 0.69 -14.89
C HIS A 98 5.62 0.20 -14.72
N ARG A 99 4.66 1.11 -14.93
CA ARG A 99 3.23 0.78 -14.84
C ARG A 99 2.82 -0.24 -15.90
N GLU A 100 2.08 -1.26 -15.46
CA GLU A 100 1.37 -2.20 -16.34
C GLU A 100 -0.13 -1.93 -16.36
N LEU A 101 -0.63 -1.16 -15.38
CA LEU A 101 -2.01 -0.73 -15.26
C LEU A 101 -2.05 0.81 -15.24
N PRO A 102 -3.15 1.44 -15.72
CA PRO A 102 -3.32 2.88 -15.72
C PRO A 102 -3.63 3.43 -14.31
N ILE A 103 -2.75 3.15 -13.35
CA ILE A 103 -2.86 3.52 -11.94
C ILE A 103 -1.78 4.54 -11.61
N ARG A 104 -2.21 5.65 -11.01
CA ARG A 104 -1.36 6.74 -10.53
C ARG A 104 -1.70 7.00 -9.06
N ALA A 105 -0.69 7.36 -8.27
CA ALA A 105 -0.90 7.84 -6.91
C ALA A 105 -1.28 9.32 -6.87
N ASP A 106 -2.18 9.66 -5.95
CA ASP A 106 -2.55 11.04 -5.63
C ASP A 106 -1.44 11.72 -4.82
N TYR A 107 -0.79 10.95 -3.93
CA TYR A 107 0.28 11.43 -3.06
C TYR A 107 1.52 10.56 -3.23
N VAL A 108 2.65 11.18 -3.52
CA VAL A 108 3.94 10.52 -3.76
C VAL A 108 4.97 11.14 -2.84
N GLY A 109 5.60 10.34 -1.97
CA GLY A 109 6.73 10.80 -1.16
C GLY A 109 7.92 11.18 -2.04
N GLN A 110 8.39 10.25 -2.87
CA GLN A 110 9.46 10.50 -3.82
C GLN A 110 9.30 9.71 -5.12
N ASN A 111 9.61 10.34 -6.25
CA ASN A 111 9.74 9.67 -7.54
C ASN A 111 11.19 9.21 -7.71
N VAL A 112 11.39 7.92 -8.00
CA VAL A 112 12.70 7.27 -8.10
C VAL A 112 12.76 6.50 -9.41
N PRO A 113 13.35 7.06 -10.48
CA PRO A 113 13.59 6.31 -11.70
C PRO A 113 14.43 5.07 -11.40
N THR A 114 14.00 3.90 -11.87
CA THR A 114 14.71 2.64 -11.70
C THR A 114 14.82 1.91 -13.04
N ALA A 115 15.84 1.09 -13.21
CA ALA A 115 15.87 0.09 -14.26
C ALA A 115 14.89 -1.07 -13.95
N PRO A 116 14.44 -1.85 -14.96
CA PRO A 116 13.52 -2.98 -14.73
C PRO A 116 14.08 -4.07 -13.80
N ASP A 117 15.40 -4.26 -13.80
CA ASP A 117 16.13 -5.23 -12.98
C ASP A 117 16.48 -4.71 -11.59
N GLU A 118 16.36 -3.40 -11.35
CA GLU A 118 16.57 -2.83 -10.02
C GLU A 118 15.39 -3.14 -9.09
N VAL A 119 15.67 -3.23 -7.78
CA VAL A 119 14.68 -3.50 -6.74
C VAL A 119 14.76 -2.39 -5.69
N VAL A 120 13.61 -1.80 -5.38
CA VAL A 120 13.49 -0.84 -4.28
C VAL A 120 13.21 -1.61 -2.99
N ARG A 121 14.10 -1.48 -2.01
CA ARG A 121 13.95 -2.04 -0.67
C ARG A 121 13.61 -0.93 0.31
N VAL A 122 12.41 -0.99 0.87
CA VAL A 122 11.97 -0.14 1.98
C VAL A 122 12.18 -0.91 3.27
N ARG A 123 12.88 -0.30 4.23
CA ARG A 123 13.04 -0.76 5.60
C ARG A 123 12.40 0.24 6.53
N LEU A 124 11.60 -0.25 7.48
CA LEU A 124 10.94 0.58 8.49
C LEU A 124 11.33 0.11 9.88
N ILE A 125 11.42 1.01 10.85
CA ILE A 125 11.75 0.68 12.25
C ILE A 125 10.85 -0.45 12.79
N GLU A 126 9.56 -0.44 12.48
CA GLU A 126 8.59 -1.41 12.99
C GLU A 126 8.78 -2.84 12.47
N THR A 127 9.44 -3.00 11.32
CA THR A 127 9.65 -4.31 10.67
C THR A 127 11.11 -4.72 10.59
N ASP A 128 12.02 -3.76 10.46
CA ASP A 128 13.43 -3.94 10.09
C ASP A 128 14.39 -3.27 11.10
N GLY A 129 13.88 -2.51 12.07
CA GLY A 129 14.69 -1.82 13.09
C GLY A 129 15.40 -0.55 12.61
N ILE A 130 15.21 -0.15 11.36
CA ILE A 130 15.78 1.05 10.75
C ILE A 130 14.82 1.61 9.70
N ASP A 131 14.76 2.94 9.58
CA ASP A 131 14.09 3.63 8.48
C ASP A 131 15.10 3.89 7.36
N GLU A 132 14.93 3.21 6.23
CA GLU A 132 15.83 3.35 5.08
C GLU A 132 15.16 2.93 3.78
N VAL A 133 15.54 3.61 2.70
CA VAL A 133 15.20 3.24 1.33
C VAL A 133 16.50 2.98 0.57
N ALA A 134 16.60 1.82 -0.08
CA ALA A 134 17.73 1.46 -0.92
C ALA A 134 17.26 0.94 -2.29
N ILE A 135 17.98 1.32 -3.34
CA ILE A 135 17.85 0.70 -4.67
C ILE A 135 18.98 -0.32 -4.77
N VAL A 136 18.64 -1.58 -5.04
CA VAL A 136 19.61 -2.67 -5.17
C VAL A 136 19.47 -3.34 -6.52
N ARG A 137 20.56 -3.91 -7.01
CA ARG A 137 20.51 -4.88 -8.12
C ARG A 137 20.58 -6.29 -7.53
N PRO A 138 19.75 -7.24 -7.99
CA PRO A 138 19.95 -8.64 -7.68
C PRO A 138 21.38 -9.03 -8.14
N GLU A 139 22.15 -9.68 -7.27
CA GLU A 139 23.38 -10.35 -7.71
C GLU A 139 22.99 -11.49 -8.68
N GLU A 140 23.77 -11.68 -9.76
CA GLU A 140 23.58 -12.76 -10.74
C GLU A 140 23.60 -14.16 -10.12
#